data_AF-A0A537W6G1-F1
#
_entry.id   AF-A0A537W6G1-F1
#
_cell.length_a   1.000
_cell.length_b   1.000
_cell.length_c   1.000
_cell.angle_alpha   90.00
_cell.angle_beta   90.00
_cell.angle_gamma   90.00
#
_symmetry.space_group_name_H-M   'P 1'
#
loop_
_entity.id
_entity.type
_entity.pdbx_description
1 polymer ?
#
loop_
_entity_poly.entity_id
_entity_poly.type
_entity_poly.pdbx_seq_one_letter_code
_entity_poly.pdbx_strand_id
1 'polypeptide(L)'
;FGLDHMTTEQEASADEIEAVRNFLKREGTCLVIGPHHDVGASADLQERDQEYAHHGDPLVPRQQRFGTYTRTLMKGLGVPVENRWGLRPAVVPGTRQIAPLTAMRDLDTRGWLTGVTTFNFHPHLPHYALTSENEKSIQVLARQPIDLSRPHPFTAAGNREFNAFLWMPPNGPRGGDILLVDLTIFTTLFGGTDSLDSFWKNLATKA
;
A
#
# COMPACT_ATOMS: atom_id res chain seq x y z
N PHE A 1 -4.15 9.66 -4.78
CA PHE A 1 -4.99 8.53 -4.31
C PHE A 1 -5.59 7.85 -5.50
N GLY A 2 -5.54 6.52 -5.56
CA GLY A 2 -6.10 5.75 -6.67
C GLY A 2 -7.39 5.06 -6.31
N LEU A 3 -8.46 5.83 -6.09
CA LEU A 3 -9.82 5.32 -5.85
C LEU A 3 -10.68 5.31 -7.13
N ASP A 4 -10.13 5.77 -8.25
CA ASP A 4 -10.81 5.71 -9.53
C ASP A 4 -11.08 4.25 -9.94
N HIS A 5 -12.18 4.03 -10.65
CA HIS A 5 -12.52 2.70 -11.18
C HIS A 5 -11.98 2.51 -12.58
N MET A 6 -11.65 1.27 -12.95
CA MET A 6 -11.31 0.94 -14.34
C MET A 6 -12.37 1.40 -15.35
N THR A 7 -13.64 1.41 -14.95
CA THR A 7 -14.78 1.91 -15.74
C THR A 7 -14.71 3.40 -16.06
N THR A 8 -13.90 4.18 -15.34
CA THR A 8 -13.69 5.60 -15.62
C THR A 8 -12.65 5.82 -16.72
N GLU A 9 -11.84 4.80 -17.04
CA GLU A 9 -10.76 4.86 -18.04
C GLU A 9 -9.80 6.03 -17.84
N GLN A 10 -9.68 6.53 -16.60
CA GLN A 10 -8.77 7.64 -16.28
C GLN A 10 -7.32 7.16 -16.34
N GLU A 11 -6.51 7.81 -17.16
CA GLU A 11 -5.07 7.56 -17.24
C GLU A 11 -4.32 8.85 -16.93
N ALA A 12 -3.18 8.72 -16.25
CA ALA A 12 -2.27 9.84 -16.09
C ALA A 12 -1.68 10.21 -17.44
N SER A 13 -1.85 11.47 -17.84
CA SER A 13 -1.27 11.99 -19.07
C SER A 13 0.25 12.08 -18.99
N ALA A 14 0.91 12.17 -20.15
CA ALA A 14 2.35 12.37 -20.23
C ALA A 14 2.79 13.65 -19.49
N ASP A 15 2.02 14.73 -19.59
CA ASP A 15 2.33 16.01 -18.95
C ASP A 15 2.22 15.93 -17.42
N GLU A 16 1.23 15.20 -16.89
CA GLU A 16 1.11 14.95 -15.44
C GLU A 16 2.27 14.10 -14.92
N ILE A 17 2.64 13.04 -15.65
CA ILE A 17 3.80 12.20 -15.31
C ILE A 17 5.07 13.04 -15.30
N GLU A 18 5.31 13.86 -16.32
CA GLU A 18 6.48 14.73 -16.39
C GLU A 18 6.48 15.81 -15.30
N ALA A 19 5.32 16.37 -14.96
CA ALA A 19 5.20 17.32 -13.85
C ALA A 19 5.64 16.68 -12.52
N VAL A 20 5.18 15.45 -12.23
CA VAL A 20 5.57 14.72 -11.02
C VAL A 20 7.05 14.30 -11.06
N ARG A 21 7.57 13.88 -12.21
CA ARG A 21 9.01 13.62 -12.37
C ARG A 21 9.85 14.86 -12.08
N ASN A 22 9.42 16.03 -12.58
CA ASN A 22 10.11 17.29 -12.34
C ASN A 22 10.08 17.69 -10.87
N PHE A 23 8.94 17.50 -10.19
CA PHE A 23 8.85 17.68 -8.73
C PHE A 23 9.87 16.80 -7.99
N LEU A 24 9.95 15.52 -8.36
CA LEU A 24 10.83 14.53 -7.75
C LEU A 24 12.33 14.71 -8.09
N LYS A 25 12.71 15.63 -8.98
CA LYS A 25 14.12 16.02 -9.18
C LYS A 25 14.66 16.82 -7.99
N ARG A 26 13.80 17.49 -7.21
CA ARG A 26 14.21 18.31 -6.07
C ARG A 26 14.55 17.41 -4.88
N GLU A 27 15.77 17.52 -4.37
CA GLU A 27 16.22 16.85 -3.14
C GLU A 27 15.31 17.21 -1.94
N GLY A 28 15.11 16.24 -1.06
CA GLY A 28 14.28 16.40 0.14
C GLY A 28 12.77 16.44 -0.13
N THR A 29 12.33 16.20 -1.38
CA THR A 29 10.90 15.99 -1.66
C THR A 29 10.48 14.57 -1.36
N CYS A 30 9.22 14.40 -1.00
CA CYS A 30 8.61 13.10 -0.80
C CYS A 30 7.25 13.06 -1.50
N LEU A 31 7.05 12.06 -2.37
CA LEU A 31 5.76 11.73 -2.95
C LEU A 31 5.16 10.54 -2.22
N VAL A 32 3.98 10.72 -1.62
CA VAL A 32 3.23 9.63 -0.98
C VAL A 32 2.11 9.17 -1.91
N ILE A 33 2.10 7.88 -2.25
CA ILE A 33 1.13 7.26 -3.16
C ILE A 33 0.36 6.17 -2.39
N GLY A 34 -0.97 6.29 -2.34
CA GLY A 34 -1.85 5.23 -1.86
C GLY A 34 -2.70 4.67 -3.00
N PRO A 35 -2.19 3.68 -3.77
CA PRO A 35 -3.01 2.96 -4.73
C PRO A 35 -3.93 2.01 -3.96
N HIS A 36 -5.21 1.99 -4.32
CA HIS A 36 -6.17 1.04 -3.77
C HIS A 36 -5.96 -0.35 -4.40
N HIS A 37 -6.47 -1.43 -3.81
CA HIS A 37 -6.31 -2.78 -4.38
C HIS A 37 -7.52 -3.20 -5.21
N ASP A 38 -7.37 -4.29 -5.96
CA ASP A 38 -8.49 -4.98 -6.58
C ASP A 38 -9.11 -6.04 -5.65
N VAL A 39 -10.33 -6.46 -5.98
CA VAL A 39 -11.00 -7.62 -5.40
C VAL A 39 -11.52 -8.52 -6.51
N GLY A 40 -11.33 -9.83 -6.37
CA GLY A 40 -11.84 -10.82 -7.32
C GLY A 40 -11.09 -10.77 -8.63
N ALA A 41 -9.76 -10.82 -8.58
CA ALA A 41 -8.88 -10.76 -9.75
C ALA A 41 -9.12 -11.92 -10.72
N SER A 42 -9.30 -13.11 -10.16
CA SER A 42 -9.40 -14.38 -10.87
C SER A 42 -10.64 -14.52 -11.75
N ALA A 43 -10.48 -15.27 -12.84
CA ALA A 43 -11.59 -15.74 -13.67
C ALA A 43 -12.27 -16.99 -13.08
N ASP A 44 -11.61 -17.69 -12.16
CA ASP A 44 -12.21 -18.80 -11.41
C ASP A 44 -13.20 -18.22 -10.39
N LEU A 45 -14.46 -18.65 -10.49
CA LEU A 45 -15.54 -18.23 -9.62
C LEU A 45 -15.31 -18.63 -8.16
N GLN A 46 -14.71 -19.81 -7.92
CA GLN A 46 -14.44 -20.30 -6.55
C GLN A 46 -13.35 -19.46 -5.89
N GLU A 47 -12.27 -19.18 -6.62
CA GLU A 47 -11.20 -18.30 -6.15
C GLU A 47 -11.72 -16.89 -5.88
N ARG A 48 -12.54 -16.35 -6.79
CA ARG A 48 -13.15 -15.03 -6.63
C ARG A 48 -14.06 -14.94 -5.40
N ASP A 49 -14.88 -15.95 -5.13
CA ASP A 49 -15.71 -15.99 -3.93
C ASP A 49 -14.85 -16.10 -2.66
N GLN A 50 -13.74 -16.82 -2.71
CA GLN A 50 -12.77 -16.89 -1.61
C GLN A 50 -12.09 -15.54 -1.36
N GLU A 51 -11.62 -14.85 -2.41
CA GLU A 51 -11.06 -13.49 -2.32
C GLU A 51 -12.05 -12.53 -1.66
N TYR A 52 -13.31 -12.54 -2.10
CA TYR A 52 -14.37 -11.70 -1.55
C TYR A 52 -14.67 -12.01 -0.07
N ALA A 53 -14.75 -13.29 0.30
CA ALA A 53 -14.98 -13.69 1.68
C ALA A 53 -13.80 -13.29 2.61
N HIS A 54 -12.58 -13.40 2.11
CA HIS A 54 -11.37 -12.94 2.80
C HIS A 54 -11.40 -11.42 3.01
N HIS A 55 -11.62 -10.66 1.94
CA HIS A 55 -11.73 -9.20 1.92
C HIS A 55 -12.69 -8.66 2.99
N GLY A 56 -13.85 -9.29 3.13
CA GLY A 56 -14.73 -9.13 4.30
C GLY A 56 -15.46 -7.80 4.43
N ASP A 57 -15.37 -6.91 3.43
CA ASP A 57 -16.24 -5.73 3.31
C ASP A 57 -17.48 -6.07 2.45
N PRO A 58 -18.70 -6.07 3.03
CA PRO A 58 -19.93 -6.38 2.31
C PRO A 58 -20.40 -5.26 1.37
N LEU A 59 -19.81 -4.05 1.45
CA LEU A 59 -20.16 -2.92 0.59
C LEU A 59 -19.45 -2.98 -0.78
N VAL A 60 -18.42 -3.82 -0.89
CA VAL A 60 -17.64 -4.01 -2.11
C VAL A 60 -18.20 -5.20 -2.91
N PRO A 61 -18.42 -5.09 -4.23
CA PRO A 61 -18.83 -6.24 -5.03
C PRO A 61 -17.74 -7.31 -5.07
N ARG A 62 -18.12 -8.56 -5.42
CA ARG A 62 -17.19 -9.69 -5.60
C ARG A 62 -16.07 -9.44 -6.61
N GLN A 63 -16.27 -8.46 -7.50
CA GLN A 63 -15.26 -8.03 -8.44
C GLN A 63 -15.26 -6.51 -8.51
N GLN A 64 -14.11 -5.91 -8.19
CA GLN A 64 -13.88 -4.48 -8.35
C GLN A 64 -12.44 -4.24 -8.75
N ARG A 65 -12.24 -3.30 -9.68
CA ARG A 65 -10.93 -2.91 -10.17
C ARG A 65 -10.73 -1.42 -9.99
N PHE A 66 -9.57 -1.05 -9.47
CA PHE A 66 -9.26 0.31 -9.06
C PHE A 66 -7.94 0.83 -9.62
N GLY A 67 -7.85 2.16 -9.65
CA GLY A 67 -6.60 2.89 -9.71
C GLY A 67 -5.99 2.98 -11.09
N THR A 68 -6.75 2.99 -12.19
CA THR A 68 -6.19 3.17 -13.55
C THR A 68 -5.27 4.37 -13.62
N TYR A 69 -5.70 5.52 -13.07
CA TYR A 69 -4.89 6.74 -13.05
C TYR A 69 -3.62 6.54 -12.22
N THR A 70 -3.76 6.00 -11.02
CA THR A 70 -2.60 5.82 -10.12
C THR A 70 -1.63 4.74 -10.64
N ARG A 71 -2.13 3.68 -11.27
CA ARG A 71 -1.33 2.63 -11.93
C ARG A 71 -0.55 3.19 -13.11
N THR A 72 -1.19 3.98 -13.97
CA THR A 72 -0.53 4.62 -15.11
C THR A 72 0.48 5.66 -14.66
N LEU A 73 0.19 6.45 -13.61
CA LEU A 73 1.15 7.34 -12.97
C LEU A 73 2.35 6.56 -12.41
N MET A 74 2.12 5.52 -11.62
CA MET A 74 3.18 4.66 -11.05
C MET A 74 4.06 4.04 -12.14
N LYS A 75 3.45 3.51 -13.21
CA LYS A 75 4.15 3.00 -14.38
C LYS A 75 4.99 4.10 -15.04
N GLY A 76 4.42 5.28 -15.23
CA GLY A 76 5.11 6.47 -15.74
C GLY A 76 6.27 6.92 -14.86
N LEU A 77 6.21 6.71 -13.54
CA LEU A 77 7.28 7.04 -12.60
C LEU A 77 8.30 5.90 -12.40
N GLY A 78 8.10 4.76 -13.07
CA GLY A 78 8.96 3.59 -12.95
C GLY A 78 8.88 2.93 -11.56
N VAL A 79 7.73 3.02 -10.89
CA VAL A 79 7.48 2.38 -9.60
C VAL A 79 7.23 0.88 -9.83
N PRO A 80 8.09 -0.03 -9.34
CA PRO A 80 8.01 -1.46 -9.60
C PRO A 80 7.05 -2.16 -8.63
N VAL A 81 5.83 -1.66 -8.53
CA VAL A 81 4.80 -2.19 -7.62
C VAL A 81 3.51 -2.41 -8.39
N GLU A 82 2.90 -3.55 -8.11
CA GLU A 82 1.52 -3.83 -8.46
C GLU A 82 0.67 -3.90 -7.18
N ASN A 83 -0.38 -3.09 -7.13
CA ASN A 83 -1.41 -3.14 -6.09
C ASN A 83 -2.32 -4.35 -6.35
N ARG A 84 -2.05 -5.46 -5.65
CA ARG A 84 -2.83 -6.70 -5.73
C ARG A 84 -3.58 -6.90 -4.42
N TRP A 85 -4.76 -7.54 -4.52
CA TRP A 85 -5.57 -8.06 -3.41
C TRP A 85 -5.88 -7.10 -2.24
N GLY A 86 -7.15 -7.07 -1.81
CA GLY A 86 -7.49 -6.53 -0.50
C GLY A 86 -7.38 -7.62 0.56
N LEU A 87 -6.20 -7.74 1.16
CA LEU A 87 -5.94 -8.75 2.19
C LEU A 87 -6.39 -8.26 3.54
N ARG A 88 -7.07 -9.13 4.29
CA ARG A 88 -7.54 -8.84 5.63
C ARG A 88 -6.38 -8.87 6.61
N PRO A 89 -6.06 -7.74 7.27
CA PRO A 89 -5.04 -7.74 8.30
C PRO A 89 -5.49 -8.56 9.52
N ALA A 90 -4.54 -9.23 10.17
CA ALA A 90 -4.77 -9.87 11.45
C ALA A 90 -5.15 -8.84 12.51
N VAL A 91 -5.84 -9.29 13.55
CA VAL A 91 -6.14 -8.50 14.74
C VAL A 91 -5.44 -9.08 15.97
N VAL A 92 -5.19 -8.25 16.98
CA VAL A 92 -4.69 -8.72 18.28
C VAL A 92 -5.75 -9.64 18.90
N PRO A 93 -5.39 -10.89 19.30
CA PRO A 93 -6.33 -11.85 19.85
C PRO A 93 -7.20 -11.28 20.98
N GLY A 94 -8.50 -11.53 20.93
CA GLY A 94 -9.47 -11.03 21.92
C GLY A 94 -9.84 -9.55 21.76
N THR A 95 -9.33 -8.86 20.73
CA THR A 95 -9.65 -7.45 20.47
C THR A 95 -10.13 -7.24 19.03
N ARG A 96 -10.47 -5.98 18.70
CA ARG A 96 -10.73 -5.52 17.32
C ARG A 96 -9.58 -4.67 16.76
N GLN A 97 -8.45 -4.59 17.46
CA GLN A 97 -7.31 -3.79 17.06
C GLN A 97 -6.47 -4.55 16.05
N ILE A 98 -6.00 -3.86 15.02
CA ILE A 98 -5.08 -4.43 14.03
C ILE A 98 -3.82 -4.97 14.73
N ALA A 99 -3.31 -6.10 14.26
CA ALA A 99 -2.04 -6.63 14.73
C ALA A 99 -0.89 -5.67 14.36
N PRO A 100 0.13 -5.50 15.21
CA PRO A 100 1.28 -4.67 14.91
C PRO A 100 1.97 -5.03 13.60
N LEU A 101 2.53 -4.02 12.93
CA LEU A 101 3.38 -4.18 11.77
C LEU A 101 4.66 -4.93 12.14
N THR A 102 5.09 -5.82 11.26
CA THR A 102 6.50 -6.23 11.21
C THR A 102 7.25 -5.12 10.49
N ALA A 103 8.12 -4.39 11.19
CA ALA A 103 8.85 -3.24 10.66
C ALA A 103 10.33 -3.57 10.42
N MET A 104 10.84 -3.28 9.22
CA MET A 104 12.24 -3.45 8.82
C MET A 104 13.02 -2.20 9.23
N ARG A 105 13.31 -2.09 10.53
CA ARG A 105 13.88 -0.88 11.16
C ARG A 105 15.27 -0.53 10.67
N ASP A 106 16.04 -1.55 10.29
CA ASP A 106 17.35 -1.44 9.69
C ASP A 106 17.31 -0.79 8.29
N LEU A 107 16.21 -0.97 7.56
CA LEU A 107 15.97 -0.33 6.26
C LEU A 107 15.37 1.08 6.37
N ASP A 108 14.65 1.38 7.46
CA ASP A 108 14.04 2.69 7.72
C ASP A 108 15.08 3.74 8.17
N THR A 109 16.04 4.06 7.30
CA THR A 109 17.13 4.99 7.58
C THR A 109 16.66 6.44 7.79
N ARG A 110 15.46 6.78 7.31
CA ARG A 110 14.77 8.06 7.57
C ARG A 110 14.07 8.09 8.93
N GLY A 111 13.87 6.94 9.56
CA GLY A 111 13.21 6.80 10.85
C GLY A 111 11.72 7.14 10.81
N TRP A 112 11.04 6.97 9.67
CA TRP A 112 9.62 7.28 9.49
C TRP A 112 8.71 6.41 10.33
N LEU A 113 9.13 5.18 10.63
CA LEU A 113 8.36 4.28 11.46
C LEU A 113 8.63 4.50 12.96
N THR A 114 9.49 5.43 13.39
CA THR A 114 9.80 5.63 14.83
C THR A 114 8.51 5.88 15.64
N GLY A 115 8.21 5.03 16.62
CA GLY A 115 6.96 5.13 17.40
C GLY A 115 5.70 4.67 16.65
N VAL A 116 5.83 4.20 15.41
CA VAL A 116 4.73 3.65 14.60
C VAL A 116 4.69 2.14 14.82
N THR A 117 3.56 1.65 15.34
CA THR A 117 3.30 0.23 15.58
C THR A 117 2.26 -0.35 14.62
N THR A 118 1.33 0.48 14.16
CA THR A 118 0.22 0.11 13.27
C THR A 118 -0.09 1.25 12.29
N PHE A 119 -0.64 0.92 11.12
CA PHE A 119 -1.43 1.90 10.36
C PHE A 119 -2.91 1.80 10.78
N ASN A 120 -3.81 2.43 10.02
CA ASN A 120 -5.23 2.39 10.32
C ASN A 120 -5.80 0.98 10.10
N PHE A 121 -6.77 0.62 10.93
CA PHE A 121 -7.50 -0.63 10.73
C PHE A 121 -8.60 -0.43 9.69
N HIS A 122 -8.37 -1.01 8.53
CA HIS A 122 -9.38 -1.21 7.50
C HIS A 122 -9.60 -2.72 7.35
N PRO A 123 -10.84 -3.21 7.10
CA PRO A 123 -11.11 -4.66 7.02
C PRO A 123 -10.28 -5.40 5.98
N HIS A 124 -9.68 -4.66 5.06
CA HIS A 124 -8.78 -5.13 4.02
C HIS A 124 -7.76 -4.03 3.70
N LEU A 125 -6.55 -4.41 3.34
CA LEU A 125 -5.48 -3.49 2.97
C LEU A 125 -4.81 -3.98 1.68
N PRO A 126 -4.27 -3.06 0.87
CA PRO A 126 -3.61 -3.42 -0.37
C PRO A 126 -2.32 -4.18 -0.11
N HIS A 127 -2.10 -5.29 -0.83
CA HIS A 127 -0.77 -5.85 -0.95
C HIS A 127 0.01 -5.14 -2.07
N TYR A 128 1.09 -4.48 -1.69
CA TYR A 128 2.04 -3.88 -2.63
C TYR A 128 3.05 -4.94 -3.10
N ALA A 129 2.66 -5.71 -4.12
CA ALA A 129 3.49 -6.74 -4.72
C ALA A 129 4.63 -6.10 -5.51
N LEU A 130 5.87 -6.51 -5.23
CA LEU A 130 7.03 -6.05 -6.01
C LEU A 130 7.03 -6.74 -7.37
N THR A 131 7.27 -5.97 -8.43
CA THR A 131 7.45 -6.47 -9.81
C THR A 131 8.91 -6.50 -10.23
N SER A 132 9.83 -6.17 -9.32
CA SER A 132 11.28 -6.20 -9.52
C SER A 132 11.96 -6.79 -8.28
N GLU A 133 13.04 -7.54 -8.50
CA GLU A 133 13.91 -8.06 -7.43
C GLU A 133 15.01 -7.06 -7.03
N ASN A 134 15.05 -5.87 -7.64
CA ASN A 134 16.08 -4.87 -7.33
C ASN A 134 15.77 -4.13 -6.02
N GLU A 135 16.23 -4.69 -4.91
CA GLU A 135 16.07 -4.10 -3.56
C GLU A 135 16.70 -2.70 -3.40
N LYS A 136 17.61 -2.29 -4.30
CA LYS A 136 18.17 -0.93 -4.28
C LYS A 136 17.22 0.12 -4.83
N SER A 137 16.25 -0.28 -5.67
CA SER A 137 15.30 0.66 -6.28
C SER A 137 14.05 0.85 -5.42
N ILE A 138 13.72 -0.13 -4.57
CA ILE A 138 12.58 -0.13 -3.67
C ILE A 138 12.81 -1.05 -2.48
N GLN A 139 12.39 -0.62 -1.30
CA GLN A 139 12.52 -1.34 -0.05
C GLN A 139 11.14 -1.55 0.57
N VAL A 140 10.91 -2.72 1.15
CA VAL A 140 9.75 -2.95 2.03
C VAL A 140 10.17 -2.50 3.42
N LEU A 141 9.51 -1.47 3.97
CA LEU A 141 9.78 -0.96 5.31
C LEU A 141 8.85 -1.56 6.37
N ALA A 142 7.64 -1.96 5.97
CA ALA A 142 6.72 -2.67 6.86
C ALA A 142 5.88 -3.72 6.13
N ARG A 143 5.63 -4.82 6.84
CA ARG A 143 4.67 -5.86 6.48
C ARG A 143 3.56 -5.93 7.53
N GLN A 144 2.38 -6.29 7.09
CA GLN A 144 1.21 -6.45 7.93
C GLN A 144 0.83 -7.94 8.00
N PRO A 145 0.73 -8.53 9.20
CA PRO A 145 0.21 -9.89 9.39
C PRO A 145 -1.22 -10.05 8.84
N ILE A 146 -1.51 -11.24 8.30
CA ILE A 146 -2.81 -11.58 7.67
C ILE A 146 -3.70 -12.36 8.64
N ASP A 147 -5.01 -12.11 8.60
CA ASP A 147 -6.01 -12.97 9.24
C ASP A 147 -6.10 -14.32 8.53
N LEU A 148 -5.46 -15.34 9.10
CA LEU A 148 -5.40 -16.70 8.55
C LEU A 148 -6.67 -17.52 8.79
N SER A 149 -7.63 -17.01 9.59
CA SER A 149 -8.91 -17.68 9.79
C SER A 149 -9.81 -17.61 8.55
N ARG A 150 -9.48 -16.71 7.62
CA ARG A 150 -10.16 -16.55 6.34
C ARG A 150 -9.23 -16.97 5.21
N PRO A 151 -9.47 -18.14 4.58
CA PRO A 151 -8.63 -18.63 3.49
C PRO A 151 -8.53 -17.64 2.32
N HIS A 152 -7.36 -17.55 1.72
CA HIS A 152 -7.07 -16.79 0.51
C HIS A 152 -5.96 -17.48 -0.30
N PRO A 153 -5.94 -17.44 -1.64
CA PRO A 153 -4.88 -18.07 -2.43
C PRO A 153 -3.47 -17.65 -2.00
N PHE A 154 -3.29 -16.37 -1.69
CA PHE A 154 -2.03 -15.83 -1.14
C PHE A 154 -1.60 -16.53 0.15
N THR A 155 -2.52 -16.76 1.10
CA THR A 155 -2.21 -17.47 2.35
C THR A 155 -2.04 -18.98 2.14
N ALA A 156 -2.75 -19.56 1.17
CA ALA A 156 -2.61 -20.98 0.80
C ALA A 156 -1.23 -21.27 0.19
N ALA A 157 -0.63 -20.29 -0.50
CA ALA A 157 0.77 -20.34 -0.95
C ALA A 157 1.80 -20.19 0.19
N GLY A 158 1.36 -20.12 1.45
CA GLY A 158 2.22 -20.06 2.63
C GLY A 158 2.52 -18.66 3.15
N ASN A 159 2.04 -17.60 2.49
CA ASN A 159 2.26 -16.23 2.94
C ASN A 159 1.47 -15.94 4.23
N ARG A 160 2.13 -15.26 5.17
CA ARG A 160 1.57 -14.93 6.50
C ARG A 160 1.43 -13.44 6.73
N GLU A 161 2.08 -12.64 5.89
CA GLU A 161 2.10 -11.19 5.94
C GLU A 161 2.12 -10.65 4.51
N PHE A 162 1.72 -9.38 4.33
CA PHE A 162 1.83 -8.68 3.05
C PHE A 162 2.58 -7.36 3.20
N ASN A 163 3.23 -6.92 2.12
CA ASN A 163 3.92 -5.63 2.10
C ASN A 163 2.89 -4.50 2.21
N ALA A 164 3.06 -3.64 3.23
CA ALA A 164 2.11 -2.59 3.61
C ALA A 164 2.72 -1.17 3.55
N PHE A 165 4.05 -1.06 3.68
CA PHE A 165 4.76 0.22 3.51
C PHE A 165 6.05 0.01 2.74
N LEU A 166 6.17 0.69 1.60
CA LEU A 166 7.34 0.60 0.73
C LEU A 166 7.95 1.99 0.53
N TRP A 167 9.24 1.99 0.27
CA TRP A 167 10.02 3.19 0.05
C TRP A 167 10.96 3.02 -1.14
N MET A 168 10.91 3.98 -2.05
CA MET A 168 11.93 4.17 -3.07
C MET A 168 12.82 5.35 -2.67
N PRO A 169 14.09 5.12 -2.31
CA PRO A 169 15.02 6.21 -2.03
C PRO A 169 15.31 7.04 -3.29
N PRO A 170 15.95 8.22 -3.13
CA PRO A 170 16.50 8.97 -4.24
C PRO A 170 17.45 8.08 -5.04
N ASN A 171 17.35 8.15 -6.37
CA ASN A 171 18.18 7.35 -7.26
C ASN A 171 18.38 8.06 -8.61
N GLY A 172 19.65 8.25 -8.99
CA GLY A 172 20.02 8.95 -10.21
C GLY A 172 19.40 10.36 -10.28
N PRO A 173 18.64 10.69 -11.35
CA PRO A 173 18.04 12.02 -11.49
C PRO A 173 16.85 12.27 -10.55
N ARG A 174 16.37 11.26 -9.82
CA ARG A 174 15.31 11.41 -8.82
C ARG A 174 15.94 11.76 -7.47
N GLY A 175 15.88 13.03 -7.07
CA GLY A 175 16.35 13.51 -5.77
C GLY A 175 15.35 13.31 -4.62
N GLY A 176 14.08 13.06 -4.95
CA GLY A 176 13.00 12.83 -3.98
C GLY A 176 12.74 11.36 -3.66
N ASP A 177 12.12 11.14 -2.50
CA ASP A 177 11.60 9.86 -2.03
C ASP A 177 10.21 9.56 -2.64
N ILE A 178 9.90 8.29 -2.88
CA ILE A 178 8.53 7.83 -3.17
C ILE A 178 8.11 6.82 -2.10
N LEU A 179 6.94 7.02 -1.51
CA LEU A 179 6.35 6.13 -0.52
C LEU A 179 5.08 5.50 -1.05
N LEU A 180 4.90 4.21 -0.77
CA LEU A 180 3.65 3.51 -0.98
C LEU A 180 3.09 3.04 0.36
N VAL A 181 1.88 3.48 0.67
CA VAL A 181 1.19 3.22 1.93
C VAL A 181 -0.31 3.34 1.71
N ASP A 182 -1.08 2.53 2.42
CA ASP A 182 -2.52 2.48 2.24
C ASP A 182 -3.18 3.86 2.39
N LEU A 183 -4.15 4.15 1.52
CA LEU A 183 -4.79 5.47 1.45
C LEU A 183 -5.49 5.86 2.75
N THR A 184 -5.86 4.89 3.60
CA THR A 184 -6.56 5.20 4.85
C THR A 184 -5.71 6.02 5.80
N ILE A 185 -4.38 6.11 5.63
CA ILE A 185 -3.52 6.99 6.46
C ILE A 185 -3.87 8.48 6.32
N PHE A 186 -4.60 8.88 5.28
CA PHE A 186 -5.03 10.26 5.04
C PHE A 186 -6.39 10.59 5.67
N THR A 187 -6.99 9.63 6.37
CA THR A 187 -8.28 9.81 7.04
C THR A 187 -8.23 9.27 8.46
N THR A 188 -8.89 9.97 9.38
CA THR A 188 -9.10 9.50 10.76
C THR A 188 -10.42 8.73 10.92
N LEU A 189 -11.20 8.59 9.83
CA LEU A 189 -12.50 7.89 9.83
C LEU A 189 -12.38 6.44 10.34
N PHE A 190 -11.23 5.81 10.09
CA PHE A 190 -10.94 4.42 10.47
C PHE A 190 -10.12 4.32 11.78
N GLY A 191 -10.13 5.39 12.57
CA GLY A 191 -9.39 5.53 13.81
C GLY A 191 -8.12 6.37 13.61
N GLY A 192 -8.03 7.50 14.30
CA GLY A 192 -6.75 8.19 14.52
C GLY A 192 -6.02 7.51 15.68
N THR A 193 -4.78 7.09 15.45
CA THR A 193 -3.96 6.42 16.46
C THR A 193 -2.73 7.27 16.76
N ASP A 194 -2.17 7.15 17.96
CA ASP A 194 -0.86 7.72 18.30
C ASP A 194 0.23 7.31 17.29
N SER A 195 0.05 6.13 16.68
CA SER A 195 0.88 5.59 15.61
C SER A 195 0.77 6.40 14.31
N LEU A 196 -0.44 6.80 13.92
CA LEU A 196 -0.66 7.64 12.73
C LEU A 196 -0.10 9.06 12.95
N ASP A 197 -0.29 9.62 14.15
CA ASP A 197 0.30 10.91 14.53
C ASP A 197 1.83 10.85 14.48
N SER A 198 2.42 9.78 15.02
CA SER A 198 3.86 9.55 14.96
C SER A 198 4.36 9.42 13.53
N PHE A 199 3.65 8.70 12.66
CA PHE A 199 3.99 8.54 11.25
C PHE A 199 4.04 9.90 10.53
N TRP A 200 2.96 10.68 10.62
CA TRP A 200 2.89 11.99 9.97
C TRP A 200 3.89 12.98 10.54
N LYS A 201 4.10 12.99 11.87
CA LYS A 201 5.14 13.80 12.51
C LYS A 201 6.53 13.43 11.99
N ASN A 202 6.86 12.15 11.92
CA ASN A 202 8.15 11.71 11.40
C ASN A 202 8.34 12.13 9.95
N LEU A 203 7.33 11.91 9.10
CA LEU A 203 7.39 12.29 7.69
C LEU A 203 7.61 13.79 7.50
N ALA A 204 6.95 14.62 8.32
CA ALA A 204 7.07 16.07 8.27
C ALA A 204 8.41 16.61 8.82
N THR A 205 9.11 15.85 9.67
CA THR A 205 10.26 16.37 10.44
C THR A 205 11.59 15.68 10.16
N LYS A 206 11.60 14.52 9.49
CA LYS A 206 12.79 13.67 9.28
C LYS A 206 13.21 13.56 7.80
N ALA A 207 13.03 14.63 7.03
CA ALA A 207 13.46 14.70 5.63
C ALA A 207 14.99 14.64 5.51
#